data_AF-A0A844F655-F1
#
_entry.id   AF-A0A844F655-F1
#
_cell.length_a   1.000
_cell.length_b   1.000
_cell.length_c   1.000
_cell.angle_alpha   90.00
_cell.angle_beta   90.00
_cell.angle_gamma   90.00
#
_symmetry.space_group_name_H-M   'P 1'
#
loop_
_entity.id
_entity.type
_entity.pdbx_description
1 polymer ?
#
loop_
_entity_poly.entity_id
_entity_poly.type
_entity_poly.pdbx_seq_one_letter_code
_entity_poly.pdbx_strand_id
1 'polypeptide(L)'
;MNNLYTCVSKFVIYLHKNKRDSLLAGLEHYYDPNDFNRTFYYSNSNETADRIKVILEDADKLLMSCGQEFDDVTEYQFLVRCLSEQTVAEDAIRRLKTKEDGGRGYREIDSSK
;
A
#
# COMPACT_ATOMS: atom_id res chain seq x y z
N MET A 1 0.13 -2.57 -13.38
CA MET A 1 -0.66 -2.47 -12.13
C MET A 1 0.26 -2.98 -11.03
N ASN A 2 0.75 -2.12 -10.13
CA ASN A 2 1.73 -2.51 -9.10
C ASN A 2 0.98 -3.05 -7.87
N ASN A 3 1.39 -4.22 -7.36
CA ASN A 3 0.87 -4.80 -6.12
C ASN A 3 1.33 -3.93 -4.92
N LEU A 4 0.46 -3.72 -3.93
CA LEU A 4 0.76 -3.02 -2.67
C LEU A 4 2.07 -3.49 -2.05
N TYR A 5 2.30 -4.80 -1.96
CA TYR A 5 3.54 -5.36 -1.45
C TYR A 5 4.76 -4.80 -2.19
N THR A 6 4.70 -4.76 -3.53
CA THR A 6 5.81 -4.30 -4.36
C THR A 6 6.08 -2.81 -4.15
N CYS A 7 5.04 -1.99 -3.94
CA CYS A 7 5.22 -0.58 -3.63
C CYS A 7 5.90 -0.38 -2.27
N VAL A 8 5.44 -1.09 -1.22
CA VAL A 8 6.07 -1.05 0.11
C VAL A 8 7.53 -1.52 0.03
N SER A 9 7.77 -2.69 -0.56
CA SER A 9 9.11 -3.27 -0.68
C SER A 9 10.08 -2.36 -1.44
N LYS A 10 9.66 -1.76 -2.56
CA LYS A 10 10.51 -0.83 -3.31
C LYS A 10 10.90 0.39 -2.48
N PHE A 11 9.96 0.95 -1.71
CA PHE A 11 10.25 2.11 -0.87
C PHE A 11 11.15 1.75 0.31
N VAL A 12 10.93 0.62 0.98
CA VAL A 12 11.83 0.12 2.04
C VAL A 12 13.24 -0.11 1.49
N ILE A 13 13.37 -0.75 0.31
CA ILE A 13 14.66 -0.96 -0.35
C ILE A 13 15.35 0.37 -0.67
N TYR A 14 14.60 1.38 -1.13
CA TYR A 14 15.12 2.73 -1.35
C TYR A 14 15.66 3.32 -0.05
N LEU A 15 14.90 3.30 1.04
CA LEU A 15 15.30 3.84 2.34
C LEU A 15 16.57 3.15 2.87
N HIS A 16 16.64 1.83 2.78
CA HIS A 16 17.80 1.04 3.18
C HIS A 16 19.06 1.42 2.37
N LYS A 17 18.92 1.53 1.03
CA LYS A 17 20.03 1.95 0.16
C LYS A 17 20.53 3.37 0.49
N ASN A 18 19.64 4.24 0.96
CA ASN A 18 19.95 5.61 1.34
C ASN A 18 20.26 5.79 2.83
N LYS A 19 20.55 4.69 3.56
CA LYS A 19 20.96 4.71 4.98
C LYS A 19 19.93 5.35 5.92
N ARG A 20 18.65 5.20 5.59
CA ARG A 20 17.51 5.65 6.41
C ARG A 20 16.93 4.52 7.28
N ASP A 21 17.78 3.60 7.73
CA ASP A 21 17.39 2.41 8.49
C ASP A 21 16.65 2.72 9.80
N SER A 22 16.83 3.91 10.37
CA SER A 22 16.06 4.37 11.55
C SER A 22 14.55 4.43 11.30
N LEU A 23 14.11 4.51 10.03
CA LEU A 23 12.70 4.51 9.62
C LEU A 23 12.16 3.10 9.35
N LEU A 24 13.01 2.06 9.43
CA LEU A 24 12.70 0.71 8.95
C LEU A 24 12.46 -0.32 10.06
N ALA A 25 12.35 0.12 11.32
CA ALA A 25 12.12 -0.78 12.45
C ALA A 25 10.85 -1.63 12.24
N GLY A 26 11.02 -2.95 12.13
CA GLY A 26 9.95 -3.91 11.89
C GLY A 26 9.59 -4.12 10.40
N LEU A 27 10.29 -3.46 9.47
CA LEU A 27 10.07 -3.53 8.02
C LEU A 27 11.28 -4.15 7.29
N GLU A 28 12.26 -4.66 8.02
CA GLU A 28 13.54 -5.12 7.50
C GLU A 28 13.39 -6.28 6.50
N HIS A 29 12.37 -7.11 6.68
CA HIS A 29 12.16 -8.28 5.82
C HIS A 29 11.90 -7.88 4.35
N TYR A 30 11.38 -6.68 4.08
CA TYR A 30 11.03 -6.25 2.72
C TYR A 30 12.22 -6.07 1.77
N TYR A 31 13.45 -5.95 2.27
CA TYR A 31 14.65 -5.92 1.44
C TYR A 31 15.26 -7.32 1.20
N ASP A 32 14.67 -8.38 1.75
CA ASP A 32 15.01 -9.75 1.39
C ASP A 32 14.31 -10.14 0.06
N PRO A 33 15.05 -10.50 -1.00
CA PRO A 33 14.47 -10.83 -2.30
C PRO A 33 13.55 -12.06 -2.27
N ASN A 34 13.66 -12.93 -1.26
CA ASN A 34 12.83 -14.11 -1.09
C ASN A 34 11.60 -13.87 -0.20
N ASP A 35 11.44 -12.66 0.36
CA ASP A 35 10.33 -12.36 1.25
C ASP A 35 8.98 -12.50 0.54
N PHE A 36 8.84 -11.94 -0.67
CA PHE A 36 7.59 -12.05 -1.43
C PHE A 36 7.10 -13.49 -1.60
N ASN A 37 8.01 -14.41 -1.94
CA ASN A 37 7.68 -15.81 -2.13
C ASN A 37 7.21 -16.47 -0.83
N ARG A 38 7.88 -16.17 0.29
CA ARG A 38 7.44 -16.61 1.63
C ARG A 38 6.10 -15.97 2.01
N THR A 39 5.88 -14.73 1.61
CA THR A 39 4.71 -13.92 1.92
C THR A 39 3.46 -14.32 1.10
N PHE A 40 3.56 -14.97 -0.05
CA PHE A 40 2.35 -15.32 -0.83
C PHE A 40 2.28 -16.75 -1.38
N TYR A 41 3.40 -17.44 -1.57
CA TYR A 41 3.37 -18.75 -2.26
C TYR A 41 2.86 -19.89 -1.36
N TYR A 42 2.97 -19.75 -0.04
CA TYR A 42 2.61 -20.78 0.92
C TYR A 42 1.30 -20.50 1.67
N SER A 43 0.53 -19.50 1.24
CA SER A 43 -0.62 -18.97 1.99
C SER A 43 -1.95 -19.49 1.47
N ASN A 44 -2.86 -19.86 2.39
CA ASN A 44 -4.28 -20.04 2.04
C ASN A 44 -5.01 -18.68 1.90
N SER A 45 -6.28 -18.70 1.48
CA SER A 45 -7.05 -17.48 1.23
C SER A 45 -7.25 -16.61 2.47
N ASN A 46 -7.46 -17.22 3.65
CA ASN A 46 -7.63 -16.48 4.90
C ASN A 46 -6.32 -15.82 5.32
N GLU A 47 -5.20 -16.53 5.23
CA GLU A 47 -3.86 -15.98 5.47
C GLU A 47 -3.52 -14.84 4.50
N THR A 48 -4.00 -14.92 3.25
CA THR A 48 -3.75 -13.86 2.26
C THR A 48 -4.42 -12.54 2.65
N ALA A 49 -5.66 -12.60 3.17
CA ALA A 49 -6.38 -11.39 3.62
C ALA A 49 -5.69 -10.74 4.83
N ASP A 50 -5.23 -11.54 5.79
CA ASP A 50 -4.51 -11.02 6.95
C ASP A 50 -3.14 -10.45 6.58
N ARG A 51 -2.44 -11.05 5.61
CA ARG A 51 -1.19 -10.50 5.07
C ARG A 51 -1.40 -9.17 4.36
N ILE A 52 -2.51 -9.00 3.62
CA ILE A 52 -2.85 -7.71 3.03
C ILE A 52 -3.05 -6.65 4.11
N LYS A 53 -3.71 -6.96 5.23
CA LYS A 53 -3.85 -6.02 6.35
C LYS A 53 -2.50 -5.59 6.89
N VAL A 54 -1.59 -6.54 7.13
CA VAL A 54 -0.22 -6.24 7.58
C VAL A 54 0.50 -5.30 6.61
N ILE A 55 0.40 -5.56 5.30
CA ILE A 55 1.02 -4.70 4.27
C ILE A 55 0.41 -3.28 4.28
N LEU A 56 -0.89 -3.15 4.54
CA LEU A 56 -1.55 -1.84 4.66
C LEU A 56 -1.07 -1.08 5.91
N GLU A 57 -0.97 -1.77 7.05
CA GLU A 57 -0.45 -1.19 8.29
C GLU A 57 1.00 -0.73 8.13
N ASP A 58 1.83 -1.53 7.48
CA ASP A 58 3.23 -1.19 7.21
C ASP A 58 3.35 0.01 6.26
N ALA A 59 2.48 0.09 5.26
CA ALA A 59 2.40 1.25 4.38
C ALA A 59 2.02 2.52 5.17
N ASP A 60 1.05 2.45 6.08
CA ASP A 60 0.66 3.60 6.91
C ASP A 60 1.79 4.00 7.88
N LYS A 61 2.48 3.04 8.51
CA LYS A 61 3.67 3.31 9.34
C LYS A 61 4.76 4.04 8.55
N LEU A 62 5.01 3.61 7.31
CA LEU A 62 5.99 4.26 6.43
C LEU A 62 5.59 5.71 6.12
N LEU A 63 4.35 5.94 5.70
CA LEU A 63 3.87 7.29 5.39
C LEU A 63 3.94 8.22 6.62
N MET A 64 3.54 7.72 7.79
CA MET A 64 3.60 8.49 9.04
C MET A 64 5.04 8.85 9.44
N SER A 65 5.99 7.93 9.24
CA SER A 65 7.38 8.11 9.65
C SER A 65 8.17 9.01 8.68
N CYS A 66 7.77 9.03 7.41
CA CYS A 66 8.46 9.76 6.34
C CYS A 66 8.03 11.22 6.19
N GLY A 67 6.79 11.56 6.56
CA GLY A 67 6.26 12.91 6.37
C GLY A 67 6.36 13.37 4.91
N GLN A 68 6.71 14.65 4.71
CA GLN A 68 6.87 15.24 3.36
C GLN A 68 8.31 15.13 2.81
N GLU A 69 9.24 14.52 3.55
CA GLU A 69 10.67 14.48 3.17
C GLU A 69 10.90 13.74 1.84
N PHE A 70 9.99 12.83 1.46
CA PHE A 70 10.15 11.94 0.32
C PHE A 70 9.15 12.22 -0.81
N ASP A 71 8.49 13.38 -0.80
CA ASP A 71 7.45 13.74 -1.79
C ASP A 71 7.96 13.73 -3.24
N ASP A 72 9.27 13.90 -3.48
CA ASP A 72 9.94 13.84 -4.79
C ASP A 72 10.54 12.46 -5.11
N VAL A 73 10.52 11.52 -4.16
CA VAL A 73 11.03 10.16 -4.35
C VAL A 73 10.03 9.32 -5.12
N THR A 74 10.48 8.74 -6.23
CA THR A 74 9.64 7.98 -7.15
C THR A 74 8.96 6.78 -6.46
N GLU A 75 9.69 6.04 -5.62
CA GLU A 75 9.17 4.89 -4.87
C GLU A 75 8.08 5.30 -3.88
N TYR A 76 8.24 6.45 -3.23
CA TYR A 76 7.25 7.02 -2.32
C TYR A 76 5.98 7.45 -3.08
N GLN A 77 6.13 8.18 -4.18
CA GLN A 77 5.01 8.57 -5.04
C GLN A 77 4.23 7.37 -5.57
N PHE A 78 4.93 6.27 -5.93
CA PHE A 78 4.28 5.04 -6.33
C PHE A 78 3.51 4.36 -5.19
N LEU A 79 4.02 4.40 -3.96
CA LEU A 79 3.29 3.91 -2.79
C LEU A 79 2.03 4.74 -2.53
N VAL A 80 2.15 6.06 -2.46
CA VAL A 80 1.01 6.98 -2.24
C VAL A 80 -0.06 6.80 -3.32
N ARG A 81 0.35 6.75 -4.60
CA ARG A 81 -0.56 6.51 -5.72
C ARG A 81 -1.26 5.16 -5.61
N CYS A 82 -0.52 4.10 -5.30
CA CYS A 82 -1.06 2.76 -5.16
C CYS A 82 -2.13 2.68 -4.06
N LEU A 83 -1.86 3.30 -2.91
CA LEU A 83 -2.80 3.37 -1.79
C LEU A 83 -4.05 4.18 -2.18
N SER A 84 -3.88 5.35 -2.80
CA SER A 84 -5.00 6.18 -3.26
C SER A 84 -5.89 5.46 -4.29
N GLU A 85 -5.29 4.68 -5.19
CA GLU A 85 -6.01 3.93 -6.21
C GLU A 85 -6.74 2.71 -5.62
N GLN A 86 -6.13 1.99 -4.66
CA GLN A 86 -6.60 0.66 -4.22
C GLN A 86 -7.26 0.62 -2.85
N THR A 87 -7.18 1.70 -2.05
CA THR A 87 -7.62 1.68 -0.64
C THR A 87 -8.52 2.85 -0.30
N VAL A 88 -9.30 2.68 0.77
CA VAL A 88 -10.02 3.77 1.46
C VAL A 88 -9.60 3.77 2.92
N ALA A 89 -9.68 4.93 3.56
CA ALA A 89 -9.50 5.07 4.99
C ALA A 89 -10.86 5.33 5.63
N GLU A 90 -11.29 4.43 6.50
CA GLU A 90 -12.53 4.52 7.29
C GLU A 90 -12.13 4.47 8.77
N ASP A 91 -12.58 5.43 9.57
CA ASP A 91 -12.22 5.54 10.99
C ASP A 91 -10.69 5.45 11.25
N ALA A 92 -9.90 6.07 10.37
CA ALA A 92 -8.43 6.02 10.36
C ALA A 92 -7.81 4.63 10.13
N ILE A 93 -8.61 3.63 9.77
CA ILE A 93 -8.16 2.29 9.39
C ILE A 93 -8.23 2.17 7.87
N ARG A 94 -7.11 1.77 7.26
CA ARG A 94 -7.04 1.56 5.82
C ARG A 94 -7.53 0.15 5.46
N ARG A 95 -8.40 0.07 4.45
CA ARG A 95 -8.83 -1.20 3.83
C ARG A 95 -8.77 -1.13 2.31
N LEU A 96 -8.73 -2.29 1.66
CA LEU A 96 -8.91 -2.37 0.21
C LEU A 96 -10.29 -1.81 -0.20
N LYS A 97 -10.32 -1.16 -1.36
CA LYS A 97 -11.56 -0.77 -2.02
C LYS A 97 -12.37 -2.00 -2.40
N THR A 98 -13.66 -1.87 -2.19
CA THR A 98 -14.70 -2.76 -2.70
C THR A 98 -15.34 -2.14 -3.94
N LYS A 99 -16.29 -2.85 -4.56
CA LYS A 99 -17.05 -2.33 -5.70
C LYS A 99 -17.89 -1.09 -5.33
N GLU A 100 -18.32 -0.99 -4.08
CA GLU A 100 -19.19 0.10 -3.58
C GLU A 100 -18.41 1.42 -3.44
N ASP A 101 -17.11 1.34 -3.15
CA ASP A 101 -16.21 2.51 -3.06
C ASP A 101 -15.92 3.16 -4.43
N GLY A 102 -16.28 2.48 -5.53
CA GLY A 102 -15.99 2.89 -6.90
C GLY A 102 -17.05 3.80 -7.55
N GLY A 103 -17.89 4.47 -6.76
CA GLY A 103 -19.06 5.24 -7.18
C GLY A 103 -18.91 6.00 -8.50
N ARG A 104 -19.41 5.40 -9.59
CA ARG A 104 -20.08 6.10 -10.67
C ARG A 104 -21.48 5.51 -10.79
N GLY A 105 -22.39 6.10 -10.02
CA GLY A 105 -23.79 6.13 -10.41
C GLY A 105 -23.88 6.73 -11.82
N TYR A 106 -24.46 5.98 -12.74
CA TYR A 106 -25.04 6.59 -13.93
C TYR A 106 -26.02 7.64 -13.43
N ARG A 107 -25.68 8.93 -13.60
CA ARG A 107 -26.70 9.97 -13.53
C ARG A 107 -27.71 9.63 -14.61
N GLU A 108 -28.88 9.18 -14.19
CA GLU A 108 -30.10 9.33 -14.97
C GLU A 108 -30.15 10.80 -15.40
N ILE A 109 -29.86 11.05 -16.66
CA ILE A 109 -30.26 12.28 -17.31
C ILE A 109 -31.75 12.11 -17.54
N ASP A 110 -32.52 12.57 -16.56
CA ASP A 110 -33.90 13.01 -16.74
C ASP A 110 -33.91 13.93 -17.97
N SER A 111 -34.39 13.39 -19.08
CA SER A 111 -34.78 14.16 -20.25
C SER A 111 -36.29 14.27 -20.23
N SER A 112 -36.77 15.14 -19.35
CA SER A 112 -38.03 15.83 -19.53
C SER A 112 -38.02 16.56 -20.88
N LYS A 113 -38.72 16.01 -21.87
CA LYS A 113 -39.50 16.73 -22.89
C LYS A 113 -40.42 15.77 -23.64
#